data_AF-A0A545APD1-F1
#
_entry.id   AF-A0A545APD1-F1
#
_cell.length_a   1.000
_cell.length_b   1.000
_cell.length_c   1.000
_cell.angle_alpha   90.00
_cell.angle_beta   90.00
_cell.angle_gamma   90.00
#
_symmetry.space_group_name_H-M   'P 1'
#
loop_
_entity.id
_entity.type
_entity.pdbx_description
1 polymer ?
#
loop_
_entity_poly.entity_id
_entity_poly.type
_entity_poly.pdbx_seq_one_letter_code
_entity_poly.pdbx_strand_id
1 'polypeptide(L)'
;MRTNSDLYLAMSRVGSAARRPLAEFLRAWWSTGYDYADSKALEPLELVGWVRDALVAPAPPYERYWAREDLDLEALDGFSAWSRVIRAQVCDLEEMASAGVLRTQASYLGLDAPRPPGAGRRPTPPRWFNLDVASYLESGVMATVGGWRPEFEDAVVDVEPPEPLEIGAFDWSDLTRFAIGGQTHQ
;
A
#
# COMPACT_ATOMS: atom_id res chain seq x y z
N MET A 1 -9.62 3.60 -18.07
CA MET A 1 -9.11 2.54 -17.19
C MET A 1 -10.28 1.66 -16.87
N ARG A 2 -10.28 0.42 -17.37
CA ARG A 2 -11.40 -0.52 -17.26
C ARG A 2 -10.99 -1.89 -16.76
N THR A 3 -9.70 -2.25 -16.86
CA THR A 3 -9.21 -3.56 -16.47
C THR A 3 -8.17 -3.49 -15.34
N ASN A 4 -7.95 -4.62 -14.67
CA ASN A 4 -6.86 -4.76 -13.71
C ASN A 4 -5.48 -4.51 -14.34
N SER A 5 -5.30 -4.87 -15.62
CA SER A 5 -4.09 -4.57 -16.40
C SER A 5 -3.87 -3.06 -16.57
N ASP A 6 -4.91 -2.30 -16.94
CA ASP A 6 -4.82 -0.84 -17.05
C ASP A 6 -4.39 -0.21 -15.72
N LEU A 7 -4.99 -0.66 -14.61
CA LEU A 7 -4.69 -0.15 -13.27
C LEU A 7 -3.27 -0.51 -12.83
N TYR A 8 -2.86 -1.76 -13.04
CA TYR A 8 -1.52 -2.23 -12.73
C TYR A 8 -0.48 -1.39 -13.46
N LEU A 9 -0.59 -1.25 -14.78
CA LEU A 9 0.35 -0.45 -15.58
C LEU A 9 0.37 1.02 -15.17
N ALA A 10 -0.79 1.59 -14.83
CA ALA A 10 -0.87 2.97 -14.33
C ALA A 10 -0.14 3.12 -12.99
N MET A 11 -0.39 2.22 -12.03
CA MET A 11 0.24 2.24 -10.71
C MET A 11 1.75 1.97 -10.77
N SER A 12 2.20 1.02 -11.60
CA SER A 12 3.63 0.75 -11.79
C SER A 12 4.35 1.98 -12.37
N ARG A 13 3.73 2.71 -13.31
CA ARG A 13 4.29 3.96 -13.83
C ARG A 13 4.37 5.05 -12.77
N VAL A 14 3.31 5.22 -11.98
CA VAL A 14 3.25 6.18 -10.87
C VAL A 14 4.31 5.86 -9.82
N GLY A 15 4.41 4.60 -9.40
CA GLY A 15 5.39 4.12 -8.44
C GLY A 15 6.85 4.25 -8.93
N SER A 16 7.13 3.90 -10.19
CA SER A 16 8.48 4.01 -10.78
C SER A 16 8.99 5.46 -10.83
N ALA A 17 8.07 6.43 -10.91
CA ALA A 17 8.39 7.85 -10.88
C ALA A 17 8.68 8.36 -9.45
N ALA A 18 8.31 7.60 -8.41
CA ALA A 18 8.52 8.01 -7.03
C ALA A 18 10.01 8.10 -6.68
N ARG A 19 10.36 9.13 -5.92
CA ARG A 19 11.72 9.34 -5.37
C ARG A 19 11.72 9.49 -3.85
N ARG A 20 10.54 9.45 -3.22
CA ARG A 20 10.35 9.65 -1.79
C ARG A 20 10.35 8.32 -1.04
N PRO A 21 10.81 8.28 0.22
CA PRO A 21 10.66 7.10 1.08
C PRO A 21 9.21 6.66 1.22
N LEU A 22 8.98 5.35 1.33
CA LEU A 22 7.64 4.78 1.48
C LEU A 22 6.90 5.37 2.69
N ALA A 23 7.56 5.51 3.84
CA ALA A 23 6.95 6.08 5.04
C ALA A 23 6.46 7.52 4.83
N GLU A 24 7.19 8.34 4.05
CA GLU A 24 6.75 9.68 3.71
C GLU A 24 5.56 9.65 2.75
N PHE A 25 5.56 8.78 1.75
CA PHE A 25 4.43 8.60 0.85
C PHE A 25 3.16 8.20 1.63
N LEU A 26 3.25 7.19 2.50
CA LEU A 26 2.13 6.71 3.29
C LEU A 26 1.55 7.80 4.22
N ARG A 27 2.40 8.63 4.83
CA ARG A 27 1.93 9.78 5.63
C ARG A 27 1.19 10.82 4.78
N ALA A 28 1.70 11.12 3.59
CA ALA A 28 1.02 12.04 2.66
C ALA A 28 -0.31 11.45 2.16
N TRP A 29 -0.31 10.16 1.79
CA TRP A 29 -1.51 9.46 1.32
C TRP A 29 -2.58 9.39 2.40
N TRP A 30 -2.20 9.06 3.64
CA TRP A 30 -3.07 9.15 4.81
C TRP A 30 -3.70 10.54 4.98
N SER A 31 -2.88 11.58 4.87
CA SER A 31 -3.35 12.96 5.05
C SER A 31 -4.31 13.42 3.95
N THR A 32 -4.06 13.06 2.69
CA THR A 32 -4.95 13.42 1.57
C THR A 32 -6.19 12.54 1.53
N GLY A 33 -6.20 11.39 2.22
CA GLY A 33 -7.38 10.54 2.32
C GLY A 33 -8.57 11.17 3.04
N TYR A 34 -8.34 12.18 3.88
CA TYR A 34 -9.45 12.91 4.53
C TYR A 34 -10.36 13.61 3.52
N ASP A 35 -9.84 14.02 2.35
CA ASP A 35 -10.65 14.63 1.28
C ASP A 35 -11.64 13.63 0.67
N TYR A 36 -11.42 12.33 0.88
CA TYR A 36 -12.25 11.25 0.37
C TYR A 36 -13.04 10.52 1.46
N ALA A 37 -12.94 10.93 2.74
CA ALA A 37 -13.48 10.18 3.87
C ALA A 37 -14.99 9.87 3.75
N ASP A 38 -15.75 10.79 3.14
CA ASP A 38 -17.20 10.65 2.90
C ASP A 38 -17.54 9.99 1.54
N SER A 39 -16.54 9.72 0.71
CA SER A 39 -16.71 9.02 -0.57
C SER A 39 -17.06 7.54 -0.33
N LYS A 40 -18.05 7.05 -1.07
CA LYS A 40 -18.51 5.65 -0.98
C LYS A 40 -17.66 4.69 -1.80
N ALA A 41 -17.15 5.15 -2.93
CA ALA A 41 -16.25 4.41 -3.81
C ALA A 41 -15.47 5.39 -4.68
N LEU A 42 -14.32 4.95 -5.20
CA LEU A 42 -13.49 5.70 -6.14
C LEU A 42 -13.37 4.94 -7.46
N GLU A 43 -13.59 5.62 -8.58
CA GLU A 43 -13.29 5.05 -9.88
C GLU A 43 -11.77 4.78 -10.01
N PRO A 44 -11.34 3.77 -10.80
CA PRO A 44 -9.92 3.43 -10.92
C PRO A 44 -9.02 4.62 -11.29
N LEU A 45 -9.53 5.52 -12.15
CA LEU A 45 -8.80 6.72 -12.56
C LEU A 45 -8.67 7.75 -11.43
N GLU A 46 -9.69 7.87 -10.57
CA GLU A 46 -9.68 8.75 -9.41
C GLU A 46 -8.67 8.26 -8.38
N LEU A 47 -8.63 6.94 -8.13
CA LEU A 47 -7.63 6.32 -7.26
C LEU A 47 -6.20 6.61 -7.75
N VAL A 48 -5.93 6.43 -9.05
CA VAL A 48 -4.60 6.73 -9.62
C VAL A 48 -4.28 8.23 -9.51
N GLY A 49 -5.27 9.10 -9.72
CA GLY A 49 -5.15 10.54 -9.49
C GLY A 49 -4.74 10.86 -8.05
N TRP A 50 -5.47 10.30 -7.08
CA TRP A 50 -5.22 10.51 -5.65
C TRP A 50 -3.84 10.00 -5.21
N VAL A 51 -3.41 8.82 -5.67
CA VAL A 51 -2.06 8.30 -5.39
C VAL A 51 -0.98 9.22 -5.97
N ARG A 52 -1.17 9.71 -7.19
CA ARG A 52 -0.23 10.65 -7.82
C ARG A 52 -0.16 11.97 -7.05
N ASP A 53 -1.30 12.48 -6.56
CA ASP A 53 -1.34 13.70 -5.77
C ASP A 53 -0.63 13.49 -4.42
N ALA A 54 -0.82 12.34 -3.78
CA ALA A 54 -0.11 11.97 -2.55
C ALA A 54 1.41 11.87 -2.73
N LEU A 55 1.91 11.51 -3.93
CA LEU A 55 3.36 11.50 -4.21
C LEU A 55 4.01 12.88 -4.12
N VAL A 56 3.27 13.95 -4.40
CA VAL A 56 3.79 15.34 -4.39
C VAL A 56 3.30 16.14 -3.19
N ALA A 57 2.27 15.67 -2.49
CA ALA A 57 1.74 16.32 -1.31
C ALA A 57 2.77 16.31 -0.14
N PRO A 58 2.78 17.37 0.70
CA PRO A 58 3.57 17.39 1.92
C PRO A 58 3.21 16.22 2.84
N ALA A 59 4.22 15.50 3.33
CA ALA A 59 4.00 14.51 4.39
C ALA A 59 3.85 15.24 5.74
N PRO A 60 2.75 15.04 6.49
CA PRO A 60 2.71 15.45 7.89
C PRO A 60 3.82 14.75 8.68
N PRO A 61 4.35 15.31 9.77
CA PRO A 61 5.37 14.66 10.58
C PRO A 61 4.88 13.32 11.14
N TYR A 62 5.81 12.40 11.40
CA TYR A 62 5.48 11.17 12.11
C TYR A 62 5.12 11.45 13.56
N GLU A 63 3.92 11.03 13.95
CA GLU A 63 3.41 11.17 15.31
C GLU A 63 3.74 9.93 16.16
N ARG A 64 4.69 10.08 17.08
CA ARG A 64 5.19 8.96 17.90
C ARG A 64 4.13 8.27 18.76
N TYR A 65 3.01 8.95 19.04
CA TYR A 65 1.94 8.33 19.83
C TYR A 65 1.23 7.22 19.06
N TRP A 66 1.21 7.25 17.71
CA TRP A 66 0.63 6.17 16.88
C TRP A 66 1.24 4.80 17.20
N ALA A 67 2.54 4.74 17.52
CA ALA A 67 3.19 3.48 17.84
C ALA A 67 2.58 2.80 19.09
N ARG A 68 2.01 3.58 20.02
CA ARG A 68 1.43 3.07 21.26
C ARG A 68 -0.08 2.83 21.17
N GLU A 69 -0.72 3.30 20.10
CA GLU A 69 -2.15 3.10 19.89
C GLU A 69 -2.44 1.64 19.52
N ASP A 70 -3.56 1.13 20.02
CA ASP A 70 -4.17 -0.08 19.47
C ASP A 70 -4.77 0.23 18.10
N LEU A 71 -4.15 -0.30 17.06
CA LEU A 71 -4.53 -0.06 15.66
C LEU A 71 -5.24 -1.27 15.04
N ASP A 72 -5.74 -2.20 15.85
CA ASP A 72 -6.47 -3.36 15.37
C ASP A 72 -7.81 -3.00 14.68
N LEU A 73 -8.36 -3.91 13.86
CA LEU A 73 -9.56 -3.65 13.05
C LEU A 73 -10.87 -4.16 13.66
N GLU A 74 -10.86 -4.83 14.83
CA GLU A 74 -11.99 -5.58 15.42
C GLU A 74 -13.36 -4.86 15.46
N ALA A 75 -13.43 -3.54 15.33
CA ALA A 75 -14.69 -2.78 15.35
C ALA A 75 -14.76 -1.62 14.33
N LEU A 76 -13.92 -1.60 13.30
CA LEU A 76 -13.88 -0.50 12.33
C LEU A 76 -14.12 -0.95 10.89
N ASP A 77 -14.77 -0.07 10.15
CA ASP A 77 -14.99 -0.16 8.72
C ASP A 77 -14.62 1.16 8.02
N GLY A 78 -14.83 1.19 6.71
CA GLY A 78 -14.70 2.41 5.92
C GLY A 78 -13.31 3.04 5.97
N PHE A 79 -13.30 4.37 5.88
CA PHE A 79 -12.09 5.19 5.98
C PHE A 79 -11.27 4.91 7.24
N SER A 80 -11.93 4.62 8.37
CA SER A 80 -11.24 4.42 9.65
C SER A 80 -10.37 3.15 9.65
N ALA A 81 -10.84 2.07 9.03
CA ALA A 81 -10.07 0.85 8.87
C ALA A 81 -8.83 1.07 8.00
N TRP A 82 -9.02 1.67 6.82
CA TRP A 82 -7.92 2.03 5.92
C TRP A 82 -6.90 2.95 6.62
N SER A 83 -7.37 3.99 7.32
CA SER A 83 -6.51 4.92 8.02
C SER A 83 -5.67 4.24 9.11
N ARG A 84 -6.22 3.26 9.84
CA ARG A 84 -5.45 2.49 10.83
C ARG A 84 -4.38 1.64 10.18
N VAL A 85 -4.67 1.00 9.05
CA VAL A 85 -3.66 0.23 8.30
C VAL A 85 -2.50 1.13 7.89
N ILE A 86 -2.77 2.29 7.31
CA ILE A 86 -1.69 3.20 6.88
C ILE A 86 -0.85 3.68 8.07
N ARG A 87 -1.47 4.07 9.18
CA ARG A 87 -0.75 4.49 10.39
C ARG A 87 0.09 3.36 10.99
N ALA A 88 -0.45 2.15 11.07
CA ALA A 88 0.26 0.96 11.53
C ALA A 88 1.49 0.69 10.67
N GLN A 89 1.35 0.83 9.35
CA GLN A 89 2.42 0.63 8.40
C GLN A 89 3.52 1.70 8.51
N VAL A 90 3.14 2.96 8.73
CA VAL A 90 4.10 4.04 9.03
C VAL A 90 4.88 3.73 10.31
N CYS A 91 4.21 3.26 11.39
CA CYS A 91 4.89 2.87 12.62
C CYS A 91 5.93 1.77 12.38
N ASP A 92 5.57 0.70 11.67
CA ASP A 92 6.49 -0.39 11.35
C ASP A 92 7.73 0.12 10.57
N LEU A 93 7.54 0.99 9.57
CA LEU A 93 8.63 1.56 8.77
C LEU A 93 9.56 2.45 9.60
N GLU A 94 9.01 3.29 10.48
CA GLU A 94 9.79 4.18 11.35
C GLU A 94 10.56 3.38 12.42
N GLU A 95 9.98 2.29 12.93
CA GLU A 95 10.63 1.37 13.86
C GLU A 95 11.77 0.59 13.18
N MET A 96 11.54 0.05 11.97
CA MET A 96 12.59 -0.60 11.17
C MET A 96 13.72 0.37 10.83
N ALA A 97 13.40 1.64 10.50
CA ALA A 97 14.39 2.67 10.24
C ALA A 97 15.23 2.97 11.50
N SER A 98 14.56 3.15 12.64
CA SER A 98 15.20 3.44 13.93
C SER A 98 16.09 2.29 14.43
N ALA A 99 15.70 1.05 14.15
CA ALA A 99 16.49 -0.15 14.46
C ALA A 99 17.58 -0.45 13.40
N GLY A 100 17.65 0.30 12.30
CA GLY A 100 18.63 0.10 11.22
C GLY A 100 18.38 -1.12 10.33
N VAL A 101 17.22 -1.78 10.46
CA VAL A 101 16.89 -3.03 9.76
C VAL A 101 16.68 -2.81 8.26
N LEU A 102 16.19 -1.63 7.86
CA LEU A 102 15.99 -1.25 6.46
C LEU A 102 17.28 -1.26 5.62
N ARG A 103 18.47 -1.28 6.24
CA ARG A 103 19.77 -1.26 5.56
C ARG A 103 20.34 -2.66 5.31
N THR A 104 19.62 -3.71 5.69
CA THR A 104 20.09 -5.10 5.57
C THR A 104 19.84 -5.65 4.15
N GLN A 105 20.75 -6.50 3.65
CA GLN A 105 20.67 -7.08 2.29
C GLN A 105 19.60 -8.18 2.14
N ALA A 106 18.81 -8.48 3.18
CA ALA A 106 17.85 -9.58 3.22
C ALA A 106 16.42 -9.19 2.82
N SER A 107 16.21 -7.99 2.25
CA SER A 107 14.86 -7.48 1.92
C SER A 107 14.05 -8.42 1.02
N TYR A 108 14.70 -9.21 0.15
CA TYR A 108 14.03 -10.19 -0.71
C TYR A 108 13.37 -11.37 0.05
N LEU A 109 13.83 -11.68 1.26
CA LEU A 109 13.17 -12.66 2.15
C LEU A 109 12.09 -12.00 3.00
N GLY A 110 11.95 -10.68 2.93
CA GLY A 110 11.16 -9.87 3.81
C GLY A 110 11.85 -9.57 5.15
N LEU A 111 11.49 -8.44 5.74
CA LEU A 111 12.00 -7.91 6.99
C LEU A 111 10.90 -7.87 8.05
N ASP A 112 11.20 -8.27 9.28
CA ASP A 112 10.25 -8.17 10.38
C ASP A 112 10.35 -6.81 11.07
N ALA A 113 9.21 -6.14 11.23
CA ALA A 113 9.07 -4.94 12.03
C ALA A 113 9.30 -5.28 13.53
N PRO A 114 10.19 -4.56 14.24
CA PRO A 114 10.55 -4.90 15.61
C PRO A 114 9.39 -4.92 16.61
N ARG A 115 8.42 -3.99 16.50
CA ARG A 115 7.24 -3.87 17.37
C ARG A 115 7.61 -4.02 18.85
N PRO A 116 8.41 -3.09 19.42
CA PRO A 116 8.98 -3.22 20.75
C PRO A 116 7.90 -3.31 21.84
N PRO A 117 8.24 -3.78 23.06
CA PRO A 117 7.30 -3.80 24.18
C PRO A 117 6.62 -2.44 24.40
N GLY A 118 5.29 -2.45 24.50
CA GLY A 118 4.48 -1.23 24.58
C GLY A 118 4.01 -0.69 23.22
N ALA A 119 4.37 -1.33 22.11
CA ALA A 119 3.67 -1.14 20.84
C ALA A 119 2.24 -1.69 20.95
N GLY A 120 1.26 -0.94 20.46
CA GLY A 120 -0.11 -1.43 20.39
C GLY A 120 -0.29 -2.51 19.31
N ARG A 121 -1.46 -3.16 19.30
CA ARG A 121 -1.78 -4.18 18.28
C ARG A 121 -1.76 -3.53 16.88
N ARG A 122 -1.46 -4.34 15.87
CA ARG A 122 -1.38 -3.94 14.46
C ARG A 122 -2.30 -4.81 13.61
N PRO A 123 -2.93 -4.23 12.57
CA PRO A 123 -3.84 -4.94 11.69
C PRO A 123 -3.10 -5.75 10.61
N THR A 124 -1.78 -5.58 10.49
CA THR A 124 -0.92 -6.25 9.50
C THR A 124 0.08 -7.20 10.17
N PRO A 125 0.54 -8.25 9.47
CA PRO A 125 1.65 -9.08 9.93
C PRO A 125 2.91 -8.23 10.16
N PRO A 126 3.86 -8.65 11.01
CA PRO A 126 5.10 -7.90 11.21
C PRO A 126 6.05 -7.98 10.02
N ARG A 127 5.87 -8.95 9.11
CA ARG A 127 6.78 -9.17 7.98
C ARG A 127 6.45 -8.27 6.80
N TRP A 128 7.46 -7.60 6.26
CA TRP A 128 7.41 -6.66 5.15
C TRP A 128 8.22 -7.17 3.96
N PHE A 129 7.69 -7.07 2.76
CA PHE A 129 8.42 -7.39 1.53
C PHE A 129 8.69 -6.15 0.66
N ASN A 130 7.76 -5.20 0.65
CA ASN A 130 7.86 -4.00 -0.18
C ASN A 130 8.25 -2.79 0.67
N LEU A 131 9.43 -2.23 0.41
CA LEU A 131 10.00 -1.13 1.19
C LEU A 131 10.11 0.17 0.39
N ASP A 132 9.74 0.13 -0.89
CA ASP A 132 9.65 1.27 -1.80
C ASP A 132 8.23 1.43 -2.34
N VAL A 133 7.94 2.62 -2.87
CA VAL A 133 6.59 2.97 -3.33
C VAL A 133 6.17 2.15 -4.56
N ALA A 134 7.09 1.79 -5.45
CA ALA A 134 6.74 1.05 -6.67
C ALA A 134 6.26 -0.36 -6.31
N SER A 135 7.07 -1.11 -5.56
CA SER A 135 6.73 -2.47 -5.13
C SER A 135 5.47 -2.50 -4.26
N TYR A 136 5.26 -1.46 -3.43
CA TYR A 136 4.08 -1.34 -2.58
C TYR A 136 2.80 -1.13 -3.39
N LEU A 137 2.79 -0.19 -4.33
CA LEU A 137 1.61 0.05 -5.17
C LEU A 137 1.29 -1.16 -6.05
N GLU A 138 2.32 -1.80 -6.61
CA GLU A 138 2.16 -2.99 -7.44
C GLU A 138 1.49 -4.14 -6.65
N SER A 139 2.04 -4.48 -5.49
CA SER A 139 1.49 -5.54 -4.64
C SER A 139 0.09 -5.20 -4.11
N GLY A 140 -0.20 -3.92 -3.89
CA GLY A 140 -1.54 -3.44 -3.55
C GLY A 140 -2.57 -3.72 -4.65
N VAL A 141 -2.22 -3.45 -5.92
CA VAL A 141 -3.08 -3.81 -7.07
C VAL A 141 -3.29 -5.32 -7.13
N MET A 142 -2.20 -6.09 -7.03
CA MET A 142 -2.25 -7.56 -7.12
C MET A 142 -3.16 -8.18 -6.05
N ALA A 143 -3.05 -7.71 -4.80
CA ALA A 143 -3.87 -8.21 -3.70
C ALA A 143 -5.36 -7.87 -3.80
N THR A 144 -5.71 -6.85 -4.58
CA THR A 144 -7.07 -6.31 -4.63
C THR A 144 -7.85 -6.83 -5.83
N VAL A 145 -7.28 -6.73 -7.03
CA VAL A 145 -7.99 -7.04 -8.29
C VAL A 145 -7.28 -8.11 -9.14
N GLY A 146 -6.24 -8.74 -8.59
CA GLY A 146 -5.37 -9.63 -9.34
C GLY A 146 -4.41 -8.84 -10.22
N GLY A 147 -3.13 -9.20 -10.18
CA GLY A 147 -2.12 -8.59 -11.04
C GLY A 147 -2.30 -8.99 -12.49
N TRP A 148 -1.89 -8.10 -13.39
CA TRP A 148 -1.56 -8.48 -14.75
C TRP A 148 -0.05 -8.37 -14.90
N ARG A 149 0.58 -9.38 -15.46
CA ARG A 149 2.04 -9.50 -15.54
C ARG A 149 2.51 -9.15 -16.95
N PRO A 150 3.16 -7.98 -17.14
CA PRO A 150 3.59 -7.52 -18.47
C PRO A 150 4.58 -8.47 -19.14
N GLU A 151 5.31 -9.26 -18.36
CA GLU A 151 6.20 -10.28 -18.90
C GLU A 151 5.48 -11.32 -19.77
N PHE A 152 4.15 -11.44 -19.69
CA PHE A 152 3.38 -12.35 -20.54
C PHE A 152 2.85 -11.72 -21.84
N GLU A 153 3.02 -10.40 -22.05
CA GLU A 153 2.52 -9.75 -23.28
C GLU A 153 3.24 -10.27 -24.53
N ASP A 154 4.52 -10.65 -24.40
CA ASP A 154 5.36 -11.17 -25.49
C ASP A 154 6.11 -12.47 -25.15
N ALA A 155 5.91 -13.06 -23.97
CA ALA A 155 6.59 -14.30 -23.61
C ALA A 155 5.98 -15.52 -24.31
N VAL A 156 6.85 -16.40 -24.80
CA VAL A 156 6.46 -17.77 -25.13
C VAL A 156 6.20 -18.49 -23.81
N VAL A 157 4.93 -18.66 -23.48
CA VAL A 157 4.47 -19.33 -22.26
C VAL A 157 3.81 -20.65 -22.60
N ASP A 158 4.01 -21.66 -21.73
CA ASP A 158 3.35 -22.96 -21.84
C ASP A 158 1.85 -22.89 -21.52
N VAL A 159 1.41 -21.81 -20.85
CA VAL A 159 0.03 -21.53 -20.46
C VAL A 159 -0.30 -20.11 -20.86
N GLU A 160 -1.39 -19.95 -21.63
CA GLU A 160 -1.87 -18.65 -22.07
C GLU A 160 -2.18 -17.74 -20.86
N PRO A 161 -1.72 -16.48 -20.87
CA PRO A 161 -1.97 -15.59 -19.75
C PRO A 161 -3.48 -15.35 -19.59
N PRO A 162 -3.96 -15.21 -18.34
CA PRO A 162 -5.37 -14.91 -18.11
C PRO A 162 -5.74 -13.57 -18.76
N GLU A 163 -6.91 -13.53 -19.38
CA GLU A 163 -7.45 -12.29 -19.94
C GLU A 163 -7.58 -11.22 -18.84
N PRO A 164 -7.31 -9.93 -19.14
CA PRO A 164 -7.53 -8.85 -18.20
C PRO A 164 -8.97 -8.83 -17.67
N LEU A 165 -9.11 -8.70 -16.34
CA LEU A 165 -10.41 -8.66 -15.69
C LEU A 165 -10.96 -7.24 -15.71
N GLU A 166 -12.24 -7.09 -16.03
CA GLU A 166 -12.94 -5.82 -15.83
C GLU A 166 -13.01 -5.50 -14.33
N ILE A 167 -12.72 -4.24 -13.99
CA ILE A 167 -12.72 -3.75 -12.61
C ILE A 167 -13.74 -2.62 -12.45
N GLY A 168 -14.36 -2.56 -11.28
CA GLY A 168 -15.28 -1.49 -10.88
C GLY A 168 -14.62 -0.42 -10.04
N ALA A 169 -15.45 0.42 -9.41
CA ALA A 169 -15.02 1.36 -8.40
C ALA A 169 -14.56 0.64 -7.12
N PHE A 170 -13.62 1.27 -6.41
CA PHE A 170 -12.98 0.76 -5.21
C PHE A 170 -13.66 1.35 -3.98
N ASP A 171 -14.25 0.52 -3.13
CA ASP A 171 -14.73 0.97 -1.83
C ASP A 171 -13.60 0.97 -0.78
N TRP A 172 -13.93 1.38 0.44
CA TRP A 172 -12.94 1.40 1.52
C TRP A 172 -12.42 0.03 1.95
N SER A 173 -13.19 -1.05 1.74
CA SER A 173 -12.71 -2.41 1.97
C SER A 173 -11.64 -2.77 0.93
N ASP A 174 -11.88 -2.43 -0.34
CA ASP A 174 -10.90 -2.62 -1.41
C ASP A 174 -9.62 -1.80 -1.14
N LEU A 175 -9.75 -0.54 -0.72
CA LEU A 175 -8.61 0.31 -0.39
C LEU A 175 -7.85 -0.19 0.84
N THR A 176 -8.55 -0.73 1.84
CA THR A 176 -7.92 -1.36 3.01
C THR A 176 -7.14 -2.60 2.57
N ARG A 177 -7.73 -3.44 1.71
CA ARG A 177 -7.09 -4.62 1.13
C ARG A 177 -5.86 -4.24 0.30
N PHE A 178 -5.96 -3.18 -0.51
CA PHE A 178 -4.85 -2.62 -1.26
C PHE A 178 -3.70 -2.23 -0.32
N ALA A 179 -3.99 -1.49 0.74
CA ALA A 179 -2.98 -1.03 1.69
C ALA A 179 -2.29 -2.21 2.40
N ILE A 180 -3.06 -3.20 2.89
CA ILE A 180 -2.52 -4.41 3.51
C ILE A 180 -1.65 -5.18 2.50
N GLY A 181 -2.17 -5.38 1.29
CA GLY A 181 -1.49 -6.07 0.19
C GLY A 181 -0.19 -5.40 -0.20
N GLY A 182 -0.13 -4.08 -0.16
CA GLY A 182 1.06 -3.29 -0.49
C GLY A 182 2.27 -3.61 0.40
N GLN A 183 2.07 -4.06 1.63
CA GLN A 183 3.18 -4.51 2.48
C GLN A 183 3.71 -5.91 2.10
N THR A 184 2.86 -6.77 1.54
CA THR A 184 3.12 -8.19 1.33
C THR A 184 3.61 -8.51 -0.07
N HIS A 185 4.35 -9.61 -0.23
CA HIS A 185 4.61 -10.17 -1.56
C HIS A 185 3.40 -11.02 -1.99
N GLN A 186 2.80 -10.68 -3.13
CA GLN A 186 1.76 -11.47 -3.82
C GLN A 186 2.31 -12.04 -5.12
#